data_AF-A0A812SQ74-F1
#
_entry.id   AF-A0A812SQ74-F1
#
_cell.length_a   1.000
_cell.length_b   1.000
_cell.length_c   1.000
_cell.angle_alpha   90.00
_cell.angle_beta   90.00
_cell.angle_gamma   90.00
#
_symmetry.space_group_name_H-M   'P 1'
#
loop_
_entity.id
_entity.type
_entity.pdbx_description
1 polymer ?
#
loop_
_entity_poly.entity_id
_entity_poly.type
_entity_poly.pdbx_seq_one_letter_code
_entity_poly.pdbx_strand_id
1 'polypeptide(L)'
;MLLQGRVRGDAYGPYVVQHYKPVQSSFAIQVPAAQQMMPKVPLVPGPGGKRSADKEACHDPEEACDESKFGEDSKGPDASSECWKPVLPAALSLSTLLGAVAVSMVHIPMLTELTGWNCTIFLTIEAIIFGPTLLCMLWVARTDPGQINPESMKDEGAELPKRTHKSWLYPEPIRRYDHYCRWLQNVVGLMNHREFMAMLIGLTLIAVLGVVIDPCLAAFAYERAGFQIVRDVILVLHWTYSLILLYLEGQIFKIHVGLISRNETAHEWKQNIHYVAHNTSKGSNVQVESLSDSDEYNDLLDNGRFVYSPEANPLDKGCPTNCVTFWCEPRYPPEVRGDF
;
A
#
# COMPACT_ATOMS: atom_id res chain seq x y z
N MET A 1 75.45 -20.36 11.90
CA MET A 1 75.90 -21.69 11.44
C MET A 1 74.88 -22.70 11.95
N LEU A 2 74.11 -23.29 11.03
CA LEU A 2 73.25 -24.50 11.12
C LEU A 2 72.57 -24.85 12.48
N LEU A 3 71.25 -24.67 12.55
CA LEU A 3 70.39 -25.38 13.50
C LEU A 3 69.60 -26.48 12.78
N GLN A 4 69.64 -27.65 13.40
CA GLN A 4 69.26 -28.97 12.89
C GLN A 4 67.75 -29.13 12.68
N GLY A 5 67.39 -29.83 11.60
CA GLY A 5 66.05 -30.32 11.35
C GLY A 5 65.70 -31.56 12.17
N ARG A 6 64.43 -31.67 12.56
CA ARG A 6 63.82 -32.92 13.02
C ARG A 6 62.45 -33.07 12.39
N VAL A 7 62.31 -34.12 11.59
CA VAL A 7 61.08 -34.59 10.95
C VAL A 7 60.28 -35.46 11.93
N ARG A 8 58.98 -35.21 12.02
CA ARG A 8 57.91 -36.12 12.52
C ARG A 8 56.61 -35.53 11.97
N GLY A 9 55.77 -36.22 11.20
CA GLY A 9 55.43 -37.64 11.22
C GLY A 9 53.95 -37.72 11.62
N ASP A 10 53.13 -38.16 10.68
CA ASP A 10 51.68 -37.93 10.54
C ASP A 10 50.79 -38.47 11.67
N ALA A 11 49.67 -37.76 11.90
CA ALA A 11 48.49 -38.29 12.59
C ALA A 11 47.22 -37.55 12.13
N TYR A 12 46.76 -37.83 10.90
CA TYR A 12 45.39 -37.54 10.49
C TYR A 12 44.50 -38.72 10.90
N GLY A 13 43.68 -38.51 11.93
CA GLY A 13 42.55 -39.39 12.27
C GLY A 13 41.35 -39.13 11.36
N PRO A 14 40.41 -40.09 11.26
CA PRO A 14 39.29 -40.00 10.33
C PRO A 14 38.27 -38.95 10.78
N TYR A 15 37.92 -38.04 9.88
CA TYR A 15 36.79 -37.13 10.03
C TYR A 15 35.49 -37.94 10.05
N VAL A 16 34.83 -37.96 11.22
CA VAL A 16 33.45 -38.40 11.35
C VAL A 16 32.56 -37.32 10.74
N VAL A 17 31.98 -37.63 9.57
CA VAL A 17 30.92 -36.82 8.96
C VAL A 17 29.68 -36.97 9.84
N GLN A 18 29.41 -35.99 10.70
CA GLN A 18 28.12 -35.88 11.36
C GLN A 18 27.09 -35.46 10.31
N HIS A 19 26.23 -36.41 9.92
CA HIS A 19 25.00 -36.12 9.19
C HIS A 19 24.13 -35.18 10.03
N TYR A 20 24.08 -33.92 9.63
CA TYR A 20 23.11 -32.96 10.13
C TYR A 20 21.72 -33.43 9.69
N LYS A 21 20.92 -33.96 10.63
CA LYS A 21 19.48 -34.11 10.42
C LYS A 21 18.88 -32.71 10.49
N PRO A 22 18.20 -32.22 9.43
CA PRO A 22 17.46 -30.98 9.56
C PRO A 22 16.41 -31.17 10.64
N VAL A 23 16.44 -30.30 11.65
CA VAL A 23 15.35 -30.18 12.62
C VAL A 23 14.13 -29.75 11.82
N GLN A 24 13.18 -30.66 11.62
CA GLN A 24 11.84 -30.31 11.19
C GLN A 24 11.27 -29.37 12.25
N SER A 25 11.26 -28.07 11.96
CA SER A 25 10.51 -27.09 12.72
C SER A 25 9.03 -27.46 12.59
N SER A 26 8.46 -28.05 13.62
CA SER A 26 7.03 -28.29 13.78
C SER A 26 6.25 -27.01 14.11
N PHE A 27 6.87 -25.82 13.97
CA PHE A 27 6.16 -24.55 13.88
C PHE A 27 5.94 -24.19 12.41
N ALA A 28 5.13 -24.99 11.73
CA ALA A 28 4.31 -24.45 10.66
C ALA A 28 3.33 -23.49 11.35
N ILE A 29 3.71 -22.21 11.44
CA ILE A 29 2.71 -21.15 11.51
C ILE A 29 1.96 -21.29 10.19
N GLN A 30 0.87 -22.07 10.19
CA GLN A 30 -0.20 -21.84 9.23
C GLN A 30 -0.50 -20.36 9.40
N VAL A 31 -0.09 -19.53 8.45
CA VAL A 31 -0.56 -18.15 8.33
C VAL A 31 -1.95 -18.31 7.72
N PRO A 32 -3.04 -18.40 8.50
CA PRO A 32 -4.35 -18.55 7.92
C PRO A 32 -4.73 -17.16 7.42
N ALA A 33 -5.23 -17.06 6.19
CA ALA A 33 -5.91 -15.87 5.67
C ALA A 33 -5.06 -14.67 5.18
N ALA A 34 -3.81 -14.86 4.74
CA ALA A 34 -3.17 -13.85 3.86
C ALA A 34 -3.58 -14.00 2.37
N GLN A 35 -4.27 -15.09 2.00
CA GLN A 35 -4.66 -15.39 0.60
C GLN A 35 -6.05 -14.88 0.19
N GLN A 36 -6.89 -14.40 1.13
CA GLN A 36 -8.16 -13.73 0.82
C GLN A 36 -8.02 -12.22 1.11
N MET A 37 -7.15 -11.56 0.35
CA MET A 37 -6.99 -10.10 0.45
C MET A 37 -7.85 -9.32 -0.55
N MET A 38 -8.69 -9.99 -1.33
CA MET A 38 -9.73 -9.29 -2.07
C MET A 38 -10.90 -8.98 -1.12
N PRO A 39 -11.20 -7.70 -0.81
CA PRO A 39 -12.42 -7.37 -0.10
C PRO A 39 -13.61 -7.91 -0.89
N LYS A 40 -14.52 -8.62 -0.23
CA LYS A 40 -15.76 -9.09 -0.87
C LYS A 40 -16.59 -7.89 -1.26
N VAL A 41 -16.69 -7.60 -2.56
CA VAL A 41 -17.52 -6.50 -3.09
C VAL A 41 -19.01 -6.92 -2.97
N PRO A 42 -19.91 -6.06 -2.45
CA PRO A 42 -21.34 -6.34 -2.44
C PRO A 42 -21.91 -6.42 -3.86
N LEU A 43 -22.62 -7.50 -4.18
CA LEU A 43 -23.27 -7.74 -5.48
C LEU A 43 -24.37 -6.69 -5.77
N VAL A 44 -24.29 -6.04 -6.94
CA VAL A 44 -25.41 -5.30 -7.56
C VAL A 44 -25.82 -6.05 -8.83
N PRO A 45 -27.07 -6.58 -8.95
CA PRO A 45 -27.48 -7.31 -10.13
C PRO A 45 -27.82 -6.34 -11.29
N GLY A 46 -27.01 -6.35 -12.35
CA GLY A 46 -27.22 -5.61 -13.59
C GLY A 46 -27.54 -6.51 -14.80
N PRO A 47 -28.36 -6.06 -15.78
CA PRO A 47 -28.72 -6.85 -16.96
C PRO A 47 -27.64 -6.77 -18.07
N GLY A 48 -27.24 -7.94 -18.56
CA GLY A 48 -26.02 -8.14 -19.33
C GLY A 48 -25.95 -7.60 -20.77
N GLY A 49 -24.71 -7.25 -21.16
CA GLY A 49 -24.23 -7.06 -22.51
C GLY A 49 -22.77 -7.54 -22.64
N LYS A 50 -22.47 -8.35 -23.65
CA LYS A 50 -21.22 -9.13 -23.85
C LYS A 50 -19.94 -8.33 -24.15
N ARG A 51 -19.79 -7.11 -23.63
CA ARG A 51 -18.56 -6.29 -23.74
C ARG A 51 -18.14 -5.62 -22.42
N SER A 52 -18.79 -5.91 -21.29
CA SER A 52 -18.51 -5.24 -20.01
C SER A 52 -17.92 -6.12 -18.90
N ALA A 53 -17.71 -7.43 -19.12
CA ALA A 53 -17.32 -8.34 -18.04
C ALA A 53 -15.96 -7.98 -17.41
N ASP A 54 -14.97 -7.57 -18.22
CA ASP A 54 -13.65 -7.16 -17.70
C ASP A 54 -13.66 -5.81 -17.01
N LYS A 55 -14.72 -5.04 -17.24
CA LYS A 55 -14.89 -3.70 -16.68
C LYS A 55 -15.65 -3.75 -15.35
N GLU A 56 -16.62 -4.65 -15.22
CA GLU A 56 -17.50 -4.69 -14.04
C GLU A 56 -16.88 -5.31 -12.78
N ALA A 57 -15.91 -6.22 -12.90
CA ALA A 57 -15.50 -7.05 -11.77
C ALA A 57 -14.42 -6.44 -10.84
N CYS A 58 -13.77 -5.35 -11.27
CA CYS A 58 -12.81 -4.59 -10.46
C CYS A 58 -13.33 -3.21 -10.01
N HIS A 59 -14.62 -2.92 -10.22
CA HIS A 59 -15.18 -1.61 -9.93
C HIS A 59 -15.54 -1.46 -8.45
N ASP A 60 -14.73 -0.67 -7.75
CA ASP A 60 -15.20 0.12 -6.60
C ASP A 60 -16.52 0.81 -7.03
N PRO A 61 -17.62 0.80 -6.26
CA PRO A 61 -18.86 1.47 -6.64
C PRO A 61 -18.70 2.98 -6.94
N GLU A 62 -17.60 3.61 -6.54
CA GLU A 62 -17.21 4.96 -6.99
C GLU A 62 -16.54 5.00 -8.38
N GLU A 63 -15.99 3.88 -8.85
CA GLU A 63 -15.34 3.67 -10.15
C GLU A 63 -16.32 3.20 -11.24
N ALA A 64 -17.50 2.68 -10.88
CA ALA A 64 -18.63 2.46 -11.81
C ALA A 64 -19.22 3.77 -12.37
N CYS A 65 -18.70 4.91 -11.92
CA CYS A 65 -18.86 6.16 -12.63
C CYS A 65 -18.20 6.06 -14.02
N ASP A 66 -18.99 5.77 -15.05
CA ASP A 66 -18.74 5.92 -16.50
C ASP A 66 -17.26 6.21 -16.85
N GLU A 67 -16.52 5.21 -17.31
CA GLU A 67 -15.10 5.31 -17.68
C GLU A 67 -14.83 6.49 -18.65
N SER A 68 -15.83 6.90 -19.43
CA SER A 68 -15.73 8.10 -20.27
C SER A 68 -15.54 9.40 -19.47
N LYS A 69 -16.04 9.44 -18.24
CA LYS A 69 -15.99 10.57 -17.31
C LYS A 69 -14.74 10.59 -16.44
N PHE A 70 -14.18 9.42 -16.13
CA PHE A 70 -12.99 9.31 -15.26
C PHE A 70 -11.68 9.03 -16.01
N GLY A 71 -11.78 8.67 -17.30
CA GLY A 71 -10.65 8.42 -18.17
C GLY A 71 -10.09 7.00 -17.99
N GLU A 72 -9.82 6.31 -19.09
CA GLU A 72 -8.93 5.14 -19.07
C GLU A 72 -7.50 5.62 -18.72
N ASP A 73 -6.64 4.78 -18.13
CA ASP A 73 -5.25 5.17 -17.82
C ASP A 73 -4.51 5.74 -19.06
N SER A 74 -4.94 5.32 -20.25
CA SER A 74 -4.49 5.76 -21.57
C SER A 74 -5.17 7.05 -22.09
N LYS A 75 -6.34 7.43 -21.58
CA LYS A 75 -7.14 8.57 -22.05
C LYS A 75 -7.58 9.45 -20.88
N GLY A 76 -7.05 10.68 -20.84
CA GLY A 76 -7.43 11.66 -19.82
C GLY A 76 -8.94 11.97 -19.82
N PRO A 77 -9.47 12.47 -18.69
CA PRO A 77 -10.89 12.74 -18.52
C PRO A 77 -11.35 13.81 -19.53
N ASP A 78 -12.48 13.58 -20.21
CA ASP A 78 -13.01 14.50 -21.24
C ASP A 78 -13.21 15.91 -20.64
N ALA A 79 -13.03 16.97 -21.43
CA ALA A 79 -13.07 18.36 -20.95
C ALA A 79 -14.39 18.75 -20.27
N SER A 80 -15.49 18.03 -20.55
CA SER A 80 -16.81 18.21 -19.94
C SER A 80 -16.97 17.53 -18.56
N SER A 81 -16.00 16.73 -18.11
CA SER A 81 -15.99 16.12 -16.78
C SER A 81 -15.55 17.14 -15.71
N GLU A 82 -16.41 18.12 -15.43
CA GLU A 82 -16.19 19.15 -14.39
C GLU A 82 -16.30 18.61 -12.95
N CYS A 83 -16.60 17.33 -12.78
CA CYS A 83 -16.99 16.77 -11.49
C CYS A 83 -15.73 16.39 -10.67
N TRP A 84 -15.40 17.21 -9.67
CA TRP A 84 -14.52 16.89 -8.50
C TRP A 84 -13.01 17.14 -8.59
N LYS A 85 -12.52 17.85 -9.62
CA LYS A 85 -11.07 18.00 -9.87
C LYS A 85 -10.20 18.74 -8.84
N PRO A 86 -10.68 19.33 -7.73
CA PRO A 86 -9.78 19.64 -6.59
C PRO A 86 -10.31 19.22 -5.21
N VAL A 87 -11.47 18.56 -5.13
CA VAL A 87 -12.15 18.37 -3.83
C VAL A 87 -11.49 17.30 -2.99
N LEU A 88 -11.07 16.17 -3.57
CA LEU A 88 -10.55 15.05 -2.81
C LEU A 88 -9.22 15.38 -2.09
N PRO A 89 -8.20 15.98 -2.73
CA PRO A 89 -6.99 16.37 -2.01
C PRO A 89 -7.23 17.41 -0.93
N ALA A 90 -8.11 18.38 -1.22
CA ALA A 90 -8.50 19.38 -0.22
C ALA A 90 -9.24 18.72 0.95
N ALA A 91 -10.14 17.77 0.70
CA ALA A 91 -10.89 17.05 1.73
C ALA A 91 -9.96 16.23 2.62
N LEU A 92 -9.02 15.45 2.06
CA LEU A 92 -8.06 14.67 2.84
C LEU A 92 -7.13 15.57 3.67
N SER A 93 -6.57 16.61 3.06
CA SER A 93 -5.68 17.55 3.76
C SER A 93 -6.41 18.32 4.86
N LEU A 94 -7.59 18.87 4.55
CA LEU A 94 -8.37 19.67 5.50
C LEU A 94 -8.91 18.82 6.64
N SER A 95 -9.43 17.63 6.37
CA SER A 95 -9.90 16.73 7.42
C SER A 95 -8.77 16.30 8.36
N THR A 96 -7.58 16.00 7.83
CA THR A 96 -6.39 15.71 8.64
C THR A 96 -5.99 16.90 9.52
N LEU A 97 -5.99 18.12 8.97
CA LEU A 97 -5.70 19.34 9.72
C LEU A 97 -6.75 19.63 10.80
N LEU A 98 -8.03 19.43 10.52
CA LEU A 98 -9.11 19.58 11.51
C LEU A 98 -8.99 18.55 12.63
N GLY A 99 -8.57 17.32 12.31
CA GLY A 99 -8.21 16.30 13.30
C GLY A 99 -7.08 16.77 14.23
N ALA A 100 -6.00 17.31 13.67
CA ALA A 100 -4.90 17.90 14.46
C ALA A 100 -5.40 19.02 15.39
N VAL A 101 -6.20 19.95 14.87
CA VAL A 101 -6.79 21.02 15.68
C VAL A 101 -7.63 20.46 16.83
N ALA A 102 -8.44 19.42 16.59
CA ALA A 102 -9.20 18.75 17.64
C ALA A 102 -8.30 18.08 18.70
N VAL A 103 -7.19 17.44 18.28
CA VAL A 103 -6.18 16.87 19.18
C VAL A 103 -5.54 17.96 20.05
N SER A 104 -5.02 19.02 19.42
CA SER A 104 -4.41 20.17 20.07
C SER A 104 -5.35 20.86 21.08
N MET A 105 -6.61 21.11 20.69
CA MET A 105 -7.53 21.91 21.50
C MET A 105 -8.23 21.12 22.61
N VAL A 106 -8.49 19.83 22.40
CA VAL A 106 -9.29 19.01 23.33
C VAL A 106 -8.46 17.91 23.95
N HIS A 107 -7.78 17.09 23.14
CA HIS A 107 -7.13 15.88 23.63
C HIS A 107 -5.91 16.20 24.48
N ILE A 108 -5.06 17.13 24.03
CA ILE A 108 -3.83 17.48 24.75
C ILE A 108 -4.10 18.06 26.15
N PRO A 109 -5.01 19.03 26.35
CA PRO A 109 -5.36 19.50 27.68
C PRO A 109 -5.88 18.38 28.59
N MET A 110 -6.74 17.49 28.06
CA MET A 110 -7.28 16.37 28.84
C MET A 110 -6.21 15.33 29.18
N LEU A 111 -5.31 15.00 28.25
CA LEU A 111 -4.19 14.10 28.49
C LEU A 111 -3.21 14.69 29.50
N THR A 112 -2.95 16.00 29.44
CA THR A 112 -2.14 16.74 30.41
C THR A 112 -2.76 16.62 31.81
N GLU A 113 -4.07 16.83 31.92
CA GLU A 113 -4.81 16.70 33.17
C GLU A 113 -4.85 15.26 33.71
N LEU A 114 -5.03 14.27 32.82
CA LEU A 114 -5.09 12.85 33.17
C LEU A 114 -3.74 12.28 33.63
N THR A 115 -2.64 12.67 32.97
CA THR A 115 -1.31 12.09 33.19
C THR A 115 -0.40 12.93 34.09
N GLY A 116 -0.72 14.23 34.25
CA GLY A 116 0.17 15.21 34.89
C GLY A 116 1.41 15.57 34.07
N TRP A 117 1.53 15.08 32.83
CA TRP A 117 2.67 15.38 31.96
C TRP A 117 2.57 16.79 31.38
N ASN A 118 3.70 17.38 31.01
CA ASN A 118 3.74 18.70 30.39
C ASN A 118 3.09 18.66 28.98
N CYS A 119 2.21 19.62 28.67
CA CYS A 119 1.53 19.71 27.36
C CYS A 119 2.49 19.74 26.17
N THR A 120 3.72 20.27 26.36
CA THR A 120 4.77 20.32 25.34
C THR A 120 5.15 18.92 24.85
N ILE A 121 5.08 17.91 25.71
CA ILE A 121 5.37 16.51 25.33
C ILE A 121 4.34 16.04 24.32
N PHE A 122 3.05 16.23 24.60
CA PHE A 122 1.98 15.81 23.69
C PHE A 122 1.98 16.62 22.39
N LEU A 123 2.23 17.93 22.44
CA LEU A 123 2.39 18.76 21.23
C LEU A 123 3.56 18.29 20.37
N THR A 124 4.65 17.84 21.00
CA THR A 124 5.81 17.29 20.28
C THR A 124 5.45 15.97 19.60
N ILE A 125 4.73 15.07 20.29
CA ILE A 125 4.25 13.81 19.71
C ILE A 125 3.31 14.09 18.53
N GLU A 126 2.34 14.99 18.71
CA GLU A 126 1.43 15.41 17.65
C GLU A 126 2.20 15.95 16.44
N ALA A 127 3.16 16.85 16.64
CA ALA A 127 3.98 17.41 15.56
C ALA A 127 4.81 16.34 14.82
N ILE A 128 5.36 15.35 15.54
CA ILE A 128 6.13 14.23 14.97
C ILE A 128 5.24 13.29 14.13
N ILE A 129 3.95 13.19 14.44
CA ILE A 129 3.03 12.32 13.69
C ILE A 129 2.40 13.11 12.53
N PHE A 130 1.74 14.23 12.80
CA PHE A 130 1.02 15.01 11.79
C PHE A 130 1.97 15.72 10.81
N GLY A 131 3.10 16.24 11.29
CA GLY A 131 4.05 16.98 10.46
C GLY A 131 4.57 16.16 9.27
N PRO A 132 5.27 15.03 9.52
CA PRO A 132 5.73 14.15 8.45
C PRO A 132 4.60 13.62 7.56
N THR A 133 3.43 13.31 8.12
CA THR A 133 2.26 12.84 7.35
C THR A 133 1.82 13.89 6.32
N LEU A 134 1.62 15.14 6.76
CA LEU A 134 1.21 16.24 5.89
C LEU A 134 2.31 16.63 4.88
N LEU A 135 3.57 16.59 5.30
CA LEU A 135 4.71 16.83 4.40
C LEU A 135 4.80 15.75 3.31
N CYS A 136 4.61 14.47 3.66
CA CYS A 136 4.57 13.39 2.68
C CYS A 136 3.37 13.53 1.74
N MET A 137 2.19 13.89 2.24
CA MET A 137 1.01 14.15 1.42
C MET A 137 1.28 15.27 0.40
N LEU A 138 1.85 16.39 0.85
CA LEU A 138 2.23 17.51 -0.03
C LEU A 138 3.32 17.10 -1.03
N TRP A 139 4.32 16.33 -0.59
CA TRP A 139 5.39 15.84 -1.44
C TRP A 139 4.84 14.96 -2.56
N VAL A 140 4.06 13.93 -2.22
CA VAL A 140 3.51 13.01 -3.20
C VAL A 140 2.57 13.74 -4.16
N ALA A 141 1.81 14.73 -3.70
CA ALA A 141 0.94 15.53 -4.57
C ALA A 141 1.69 16.44 -5.57
N ARG A 142 2.98 16.74 -5.35
CA ARG A 142 3.74 17.72 -6.15
C ARG A 142 4.96 17.16 -6.88
N THR A 143 5.48 16.03 -6.43
CA THR A 143 6.70 15.42 -6.97
C THR A 143 6.41 14.70 -8.30
N ASP A 144 7.34 14.80 -9.25
CA ASP A 144 7.34 13.95 -10.44
C ASP A 144 7.43 12.47 -10.00
N PRO A 145 6.49 11.60 -10.39
CA PRO A 145 6.43 10.22 -9.94
C PRO A 145 7.57 9.35 -10.47
N GLY A 146 8.39 9.85 -11.39
CA GLY A 146 9.51 9.15 -11.99
C GLY A 146 9.40 8.99 -13.49
N GLN A 147 8.97 10.04 -14.20
CA GLN A 147 8.99 10.09 -15.66
C GLN A 147 10.34 9.64 -16.23
N ILE A 148 10.29 8.92 -17.34
CA ILE A 148 11.48 8.56 -18.11
C ILE A 148 12.03 9.80 -18.78
N ASN A 149 13.36 9.97 -18.74
CA ASN A 149 14.02 11.01 -19.52
C ASN A 149 14.07 10.57 -20.99
N PRO A 150 13.45 11.29 -21.96
CA PRO A 150 13.49 10.92 -23.38
C PRO A 150 14.91 10.77 -23.92
N GLU A 151 15.88 11.51 -23.36
CA GLU A 151 17.28 11.41 -23.78
C GLU A 151 17.90 10.05 -23.45
N SER A 152 17.47 9.42 -22.35
CA SER A 152 17.89 8.06 -21.99
C SER A 152 17.33 6.98 -22.93
N MET A 153 16.36 7.34 -23.77
CA MET A 153 15.74 6.46 -24.77
C MET A 153 16.25 6.70 -26.20
N LYS A 154 17.15 7.66 -26.41
CA LYS A 154 17.71 7.96 -27.74
C LYS A 154 18.69 6.91 -28.24
N ASP A 155 19.14 6.01 -27.36
CA ASP A 155 19.93 4.85 -27.78
C ASP A 155 19.02 3.91 -28.59
N GLU A 156 19.25 3.84 -29.90
CA GLU A 156 18.44 3.05 -30.84
C GLU A 156 18.27 1.61 -30.35
N GLY A 157 17.03 1.24 -30.01
CA GLY A 157 16.68 -0.11 -29.55
C GLY A 157 16.59 -0.30 -28.03
N ALA A 158 16.67 0.77 -27.23
CA ALA A 158 16.41 0.67 -25.79
C ALA A 158 14.95 0.29 -25.52
N GLU A 159 14.73 -0.90 -24.95
CA GLU A 159 13.43 -1.32 -24.43
C GLU A 159 13.07 -0.51 -23.19
N LEU A 160 11.78 -0.18 -23.03
CA LEU A 160 11.29 0.47 -21.80
C LEU A 160 11.60 -0.41 -20.59
N PRO A 161 12.01 0.18 -19.44
CA PRO A 161 12.06 -0.54 -18.18
C PRO A 161 10.78 -1.34 -17.91
N LYS A 162 10.91 -2.45 -17.18
CA LYS A 162 9.74 -3.20 -16.76
C LYS A 162 8.89 -2.33 -15.83
N ARG A 163 7.58 -2.59 -15.79
CA ARG A 163 6.61 -1.84 -14.96
C ARG A 163 6.53 -0.35 -15.30
N THR A 164 7.00 0.03 -16.48
CA THR A 164 6.79 1.38 -17.01
C THR A 164 5.42 1.45 -17.67
N HIS A 165 4.61 2.41 -17.27
CA HIS A 165 3.29 2.61 -17.86
C HIS A 165 3.09 4.08 -18.24
N LYS A 166 2.43 4.27 -19.38
CA LYS A 166 2.01 5.59 -19.84
C LYS A 166 0.73 5.98 -19.08
N SER A 167 0.80 7.10 -18.34
CA SER A 167 -0.37 7.74 -17.75
C SER A 167 -0.74 8.99 -18.55
N TRP A 168 -2.04 9.27 -18.68
CA TRP A 168 -2.55 10.47 -19.34
C TRP A 168 -2.09 11.79 -18.68
N LEU A 169 -1.76 11.77 -17.37
CA LEU A 169 -1.41 12.98 -16.62
C LEU A 169 -0.02 13.54 -17.01
N TYR A 170 0.86 12.66 -17.48
CA TYR A 170 2.26 12.97 -17.72
C TYR A 170 2.61 12.82 -19.20
N PRO A 171 3.47 13.67 -19.78
CA PRO A 171 3.90 13.52 -21.17
C PRO A 171 4.73 12.26 -21.40
N GLU A 172 5.55 11.85 -20.42
CA GLU A 172 6.40 10.67 -20.54
C GLU A 172 5.88 9.48 -19.72
N PRO A 173 6.25 8.24 -20.07
CA PRO A 173 5.93 7.07 -19.26
C PRO A 173 6.54 7.13 -17.86
N ILE A 174 5.83 6.59 -16.87
CA ILE A 174 6.23 6.58 -15.46
C ILE A 174 6.94 5.27 -15.14
N ARG A 175 8.13 5.33 -14.55
CA ARG A 175 8.85 4.15 -14.07
C ARG A 175 8.16 3.56 -12.84
N ARG A 176 8.10 2.23 -12.78
CA ARG A 176 7.47 1.45 -11.69
C ARG A 176 6.11 2.06 -11.30
N TYR A 177 5.27 2.26 -12.31
CA TYR A 177 3.94 2.84 -12.15
C TYR A 177 3.13 1.96 -11.20
N ASP A 178 2.59 2.58 -10.16
CA ASP A 178 1.76 1.90 -9.19
C ASP A 178 0.28 2.15 -9.49
N HIS A 179 -0.17 3.40 -9.34
CA HIS A 179 -1.53 3.81 -9.68
C HIS A 179 -1.65 5.34 -9.78
N TYR A 180 -2.74 5.83 -10.37
CA TYR A 180 -3.16 7.23 -10.22
C TYR A 180 -3.98 7.42 -8.94
N CYS A 181 -3.48 8.22 -7.99
CA CYS A 181 -4.15 8.47 -6.72
C CYS A 181 -5.03 9.73 -6.80
N ARG A 182 -6.35 9.55 -6.80
CA ARG A 182 -7.33 10.65 -6.86
C ARG A 182 -7.28 11.59 -5.64
N TRP A 183 -6.94 11.04 -4.47
CA TRP A 183 -6.78 11.80 -3.22
C TRP A 183 -5.57 12.72 -3.22
N LEU A 184 -4.61 12.49 -4.10
CA LEU A 184 -3.39 13.30 -4.23
C LEU A 184 -3.33 14.03 -5.58
N GLN A 185 -4.21 13.66 -6.52
CA GLN A 185 -4.22 14.12 -7.91
C GLN A 185 -2.88 13.95 -8.60
N ASN A 186 -2.18 12.88 -8.24
CA ASN A 186 -0.89 12.55 -8.80
C ASN A 186 -0.80 11.04 -9.01
N VAL A 187 0.07 10.63 -9.92
CA VAL A 187 0.50 9.25 -10.06
C VAL A 187 1.43 8.89 -8.90
N VAL A 188 1.30 7.68 -8.39
CA VAL A 188 2.25 7.03 -7.50
C VAL A 188 3.14 6.13 -8.35
N GLY A 189 4.44 6.35 -8.29
CA GLY A 189 5.45 5.64 -9.09
C GLY A 189 6.79 5.52 -8.37
N LEU A 190 7.86 5.26 -9.11
CA LEU A 190 9.19 5.02 -8.55
C LEU A 190 9.63 6.08 -7.51
N MET A 191 9.43 7.36 -7.81
CA MET A 191 10.05 8.47 -7.07
C MET A 191 9.26 9.01 -5.88
N ASN A 192 7.98 8.64 -5.75
CA ASN A 192 7.11 9.12 -4.66
C ASN A 192 6.37 8.01 -3.91
N HIS A 193 6.52 6.73 -4.28
CA HIS A 193 5.83 5.62 -3.61
C HIS A 193 6.29 5.42 -2.15
N ARG A 194 7.53 5.79 -1.76
CA ARG A 194 7.95 5.71 -0.34
C ARG A 194 7.20 6.71 0.52
N GLU A 195 7.12 7.95 0.05
CA GLU A 195 6.45 9.04 0.73
C GLU A 195 4.95 8.79 0.76
N PHE A 196 4.38 8.18 -0.29
CA PHE A 196 3.02 7.69 -0.27
C PHE A 196 2.80 6.69 0.87
N MET A 197 3.66 5.67 1.01
CA MET A 197 3.56 4.72 2.12
C MET A 197 3.78 5.35 3.49
N ALA A 198 4.72 6.29 3.62
CA ALA A 198 4.94 7.02 4.87
C ALA A 198 3.71 7.83 5.27
N MET A 199 3.02 8.44 4.31
CA MET A 199 1.73 9.10 4.52
C MET A 199 0.66 8.11 4.99
N LEU A 200 0.50 6.95 4.34
CA LEU A 200 -0.47 5.91 4.76
C LEU A 200 -0.20 5.40 6.19
N ILE A 201 1.07 5.18 6.54
CA ILE A 201 1.49 4.80 7.91
C ILE A 201 1.07 5.89 8.90
N GLY A 202 1.34 7.16 8.57
CA GLY A 202 0.98 8.30 9.39
C GLY A 202 -0.54 8.45 9.60
N LEU A 203 -1.33 8.37 8.53
CA LEU A 203 -2.80 8.42 8.58
C LEU A 203 -3.38 7.26 9.39
N THR A 204 -2.85 6.04 9.19
CA THR A 204 -3.24 4.86 9.96
C THR A 204 -2.93 5.04 11.44
N LEU A 205 -1.74 5.55 11.78
CA LEU A 205 -1.34 5.81 13.17
C LEU A 205 -2.25 6.86 13.83
N ILE A 206 -2.55 7.96 13.14
CA ILE A 206 -3.50 9.00 13.61
C ILE A 206 -4.87 8.37 13.92
N ALA A 207 -5.40 7.57 12.99
CA ALA A 207 -6.71 6.95 13.13
C ALA A 207 -6.75 5.93 14.28
N VAL A 208 -5.73 5.08 14.42
CA VAL A 208 -5.62 4.11 15.53
C VAL A 208 -5.52 4.83 16.88
N LEU A 209 -4.71 5.88 16.97
CA LEU A 209 -4.59 6.66 18.20
C LEU A 209 -5.93 7.32 18.57
N GLY A 210 -6.67 7.89 17.62
CA GLY A 210 -8.00 8.44 17.89
C GLY A 210 -9.00 7.37 18.37
N VAL A 211 -9.02 6.20 17.71
CA VAL A 211 -9.90 5.08 18.11
C VAL A 211 -9.63 4.61 19.54
N VAL A 212 -8.36 4.67 20.01
CA VAL A 212 -7.96 4.23 21.36
C VAL A 212 -8.09 5.35 22.40
N ILE A 213 -7.63 6.56 22.09
CA ILE A 213 -7.54 7.68 23.03
C ILE A 213 -8.92 8.28 23.29
N ASP A 214 -9.76 8.47 22.27
CA ASP A 214 -11.02 9.20 22.42
C ASP A 214 -11.98 8.52 23.42
N PRO A 215 -12.18 7.19 23.41
CA PRO A 215 -12.98 6.52 24.43
C PRO A 215 -12.40 6.64 25.84
N CYS A 216 -11.07 6.60 25.97
CA CYS A 216 -10.40 6.78 27.26
C CYS A 216 -10.64 8.19 27.82
N LEU A 217 -10.50 9.21 26.96
CA LEU A 217 -10.77 10.59 27.33
C LEU A 217 -12.25 10.84 27.59
N ALA A 218 -13.16 10.23 26.83
CA ALA A 218 -14.60 10.31 27.08
C ALA A 218 -14.98 9.69 28.43
N ALA A 219 -14.41 8.53 28.78
CA ALA A 219 -14.59 7.92 30.10
C ALA A 219 -14.07 8.83 31.23
N PHE A 220 -12.87 9.38 31.07
CA PHE A 220 -12.30 10.34 32.02
C PHE A 220 -13.16 11.61 32.17
N ALA A 221 -13.66 12.14 31.05
CA ALA A 221 -14.55 13.30 31.03
C ALA A 221 -15.87 13.04 31.76
N TYR A 222 -16.42 11.83 31.64
CA TYR A 222 -17.67 11.43 32.28
C TYR A 222 -17.55 11.35 33.81
N GLU A 223 -16.40 10.91 34.34
CA GLU A 223 -16.15 10.83 35.79
C GLU A 223 -16.03 12.21 36.46
N ARG A 224 -15.66 13.25 35.70
CA ARG A 224 -15.60 14.61 36.23
C ARG A 224 -16.98 15.25 36.19
N ALA A 225 -17.52 15.58 37.35
CA ALA A 225 -18.81 16.27 37.47
C ALA A 225 -18.79 17.62 36.72
N GLY A 226 -19.41 17.65 35.55
CA GLY A 226 -19.52 18.85 34.72
C GLY A 226 -19.67 18.52 33.24
N PHE A 227 -20.91 18.57 32.73
CA PHE A 227 -21.18 18.34 31.32
C PHE A 227 -20.63 19.51 30.48
N GLN A 228 -19.58 19.25 29.71
CA GLN A 228 -18.99 20.23 28.79
C GLN A 228 -19.37 19.85 27.37
N ILE A 229 -20.59 20.22 26.96
CA ILE A 229 -21.23 19.81 25.69
C ILE A 229 -20.27 19.91 24.50
N VAL A 230 -19.56 21.04 24.38
CA VAL A 230 -18.66 21.29 23.25
C VAL A 230 -17.52 20.28 23.20
N ARG A 231 -16.88 20.00 24.33
CA ARG A 231 -15.78 19.04 24.45
C ARG A 231 -16.25 17.64 24.10
N ASP A 232 -17.38 17.23 24.68
CA ASP A 232 -17.92 15.88 24.53
C ASP A 232 -18.38 15.64 23.08
N VAL A 233 -18.96 16.65 22.42
CA VAL A 233 -19.29 16.60 20.98
C VAL A 233 -18.02 16.49 20.12
N ILE A 234 -16.96 17.25 20.40
CA ILE A 234 -15.71 17.17 19.64
C ILE A 234 -15.09 15.77 19.78
N LEU A 235 -15.07 15.18 20.98
CA LEU A 235 -14.58 13.81 21.19
C LEU A 235 -15.37 12.79 20.37
N VAL A 236 -16.70 12.85 20.36
CA VAL A 236 -17.54 11.93 19.59
C VAL A 236 -17.33 12.10 18.08
N LEU A 237 -17.23 13.34 17.60
CA LEU A 237 -16.99 13.62 16.19
C LEU A 237 -15.59 13.14 15.76
N HIS A 238 -14.56 13.40 16.56
CA HIS A 238 -13.20 12.94 16.29
C HIS A 238 -13.10 11.41 16.33
N TRP A 239 -13.80 10.75 17.25
CA TRP A 239 -13.81 9.30 17.33
C TRP A 239 -14.49 8.68 16.12
N THR A 240 -15.64 9.23 15.72
CA THR A 240 -16.36 8.80 14.51
C THR A 240 -15.51 9.01 13.27
N TYR A 241 -14.86 10.16 13.14
CA TYR A 241 -13.90 10.44 12.08
C TYR A 241 -12.76 9.42 12.05
N SER A 242 -12.15 9.11 13.20
CA SER A 242 -11.05 8.14 13.31
C SER A 242 -11.47 6.74 12.89
N LEU A 243 -12.69 6.32 13.23
CA LEU A 243 -13.26 5.05 12.80
C LEU A 243 -13.47 5.00 11.28
N ILE A 244 -14.03 6.06 10.69
CA ILE A 244 -14.25 6.14 9.24
C ILE A 244 -12.90 6.14 8.51
N LEU A 245 -11.96 6.97 8.96
CA LEU A 245 -10.62 7.04 8.39
C LEU A 245 -9.93 5.67 8.49
N LEU A 246 -9.94 5.02 9.66
CA LEU A 246 -9.34 3.69 9.84
C LEU A 246 -9.99 2.63 8.95
N TYR A 247 -11.31 2.71 8.75
CA TYR A 247 -12.02 1.78 7.87
C TYR A 247 -11.59 1.96 6.41
N LEU A 248 -11.57 3.18 5.89
CA LEU A 248 -11.23 3.46 4.49
C LEU A 248 -9.72 3.28 4.24
N GLU A 249 -8.90 4.03 4.97
CA GLU A 249 -7.45 4.04 4.82
C GLU A 249 -6.82 2.71 5.27
N GLY A 250 -7.36 2.06 6.30
CA GLY A 250 -6.82 0.80 6.78
C GLY A 250 -6.90 -0.33 5.75
N GLN A 251 -7.85 -0.31 4.80
CA GLN A 251 -7.88 -1.28 3.71
C GLN A 251 -6.81 -0.96 2.67
N ILE A 252 -6.67 0.32 2.29
CA ILE A 252 -5.63 0.79 1.35
C ILE A 252 -4.25 0.42 1.89
N PHE A 253 -3.97 0.77 3.15
CA PHE A 253 -2.70 0.44 3.80
C PHE A 253 -2.41 -1.06 3.80
N LYS A 254 -3.40 -1.90 4.13
CA LYS A 254 -3.25 -3.38 4.09
C LYS A 254 -2.92 -3.88 2.70
N ILE A 255 -3.60 -3.37 1.67
CA ILE A 255 -3.33 -3.75 0.27
C ILE A 255 -1.88 -3.41 -0.07
N HIS A 256 -1.44 -2.17 0.15
CA HIS A 256 -0.07 -1.76 -0.20
C HIS A 256 1.01 -2.47 0.60
N VAL A 257 0.78 -2.81 1.88
CA VAL A 257 1.71 -3.67 2.64
C VAL A 257 1.83 -5.03 1.97
N GLY A 258 0.72 -5.62 1.52
CA GLY A 258 0.70 -6.86 0.74
C GLY A 258 1.49 -6.73 -0.56
N LEU A 259 1.23 -5.68 -1.35
CA LEU A 259 1.91 -5.39 -2.61
C LEU A 259 3.44 -5.27 -2.41
N ILE A 260 3.88 -4.50 -1.43
CA ILE A 260 5.30 -4.33 -1.10
C ILE A 260 5.92 -5.66 -0.66
N SER A 261 5.21 -6.44 0.16
CA SER A 261 5.71 -7.74 0.62
C SER A 261 5.93 -8.75 -0.51
N ARG A 262 5.21 -8.60 -1.62
CA ARG A 262 5.29 -9.43 -2.83
C ARG A 262 6.09 -8.78 -3.95
N ASN A 263 6.55 -7.54 -3.74
CA ASN A 263 7.18 -6.72 -4.75
C ASN A 263 6.34 -6.62 -6.03
N GLU A 264 5.08 -6.29 -5.85
CA GLU A 264 4.04 -6.15 -6.86
C GLU A 264 3.58 -4.68 -6.89
N THR A 265 3.23 -4.13 -8.05
CA THR A 265 2.59 -2.81 -8.13
C THR A 265 1.07 -2.93 -8.12
N ALA A 266 0.36 -1.87 -7.73
CA ALA A 266 -1.10 -1.87 -7.76
C ALA A 266 -1.66 -2.12 -9.18
N HIS A 267 -0.94 -1.67 -10.22
CA HIS A 267 -1.27 -1.94 -11.62
C HIS A 267 -1.18 -3.44 -11.96
N GLU A 268 -0.09 -4.11 -11.57
CA GLU A 268 0.08 -5.56 -11.78
C GLU A 268 -0.99 -6.37 -11.01
N TRP A 269 -1.30 -5.93 -9.79
CA TRP A 269 -2.35 -6.52 -8.96
C TRP A 269 -3.74 -6.38 -9.59
N LYS A 270 -4.11 -5.19 -10.08
CA LYS A 270 -5.41 -4.94 -10.75
C LYS A 270 -5.58 -5.80 -12.00
N GLN A 271 -4.48 -6.11 -12.69
CA GLN A 271 -4.45 -6.97 -13.88
C GLN A 271 -4.30 -8.46 -13.56
N ASN A 272 -4.16 -8.84 -12.29
CA ASN A 272 -3.98 -10.23 -11.85
C ASN A 272 -2.78 -10.94 -12.52
N ILE A 273 -1.72 -10.21 -12.88
CA ILE A 273 -0.56 -10.73 -13.66
C ILE A 273 0.11 -11.92 -12.96
N HIS A 274 0.18 -11.89 -11.64
CA HIS A 274 0.88 -12.89 -10.82
C HIS A 274 -0.06 -13.87 -10.11
N TYR A 275 -1.30 -13.97 -10.56
CA TYR A 275 -2.32 -14.82 -9.93
C TYR A 275 -2.64 -16.02 -10.80
N VAL A 276 -2.86 -17.16 -10.13
CA VAL A 276 -3.32 -18.39 -10.75
C VAL A 276 -4.68 -18.79 -10.18
N ALA A 277 -5.49 -19.45 -10.98
CA ALA A 277 -6.74 -20.06 -10.56
C ALA A 277 -6.57 -21.57 -10.40
N HIS A 278 -7.19 -22.12 -9.35
CA HIS A 278 -7.29 -23.56 -9.13
C HIS A 278 -8.67 -24.07 -9.53
N ASN A 279 -8.75 -25.35 -9.92
CA ASN A 279 -9.99 -26.03 -10.30
C ASN A 279 -10.73 -25.38 -11.47
N THR A 280 -9.98 -24.90 -12.46
CA THR A 280 -10.56 -24.37 -13.70
C THR A 280 -10.90 -25.53 -14.65
N SER A 281 -11.72 -25.25 -15.65
CA SER A 281 -12.02 -26.14 -16.78
C SER A 281 -10.75 -26.57 -17.55
N LYS A 282 -9.72 -25.72 -17.54
CA LYS A 282 -8.41 -25.95 -18.17
C LYS A 282 -7.39 -26.66 -17.26
N GLY A 283 -7.74 -26.93 -16.01
CA GLY A 283 -6.89 -27.57 -15.01
C GLY A 283 -6.62 -26.70 -13.77
N SER A 284 -5.59 -27.07 -13.01
CA SER A 284 -5.15 -26.31 -11.83
C SER A 284 -3.92 -25.46 -12.15
N ASN A 285 -3.77 -24.33 -11.46
CA ASN A 285 -2.67 -23.38 -11.62
C ASN A 285 -2.66 -22.69 -12.99
N VAL A 286 -3.84 -22.37 -13.51
CA VAL A 286 -3.98 -21.66 -14.78
C VAL A 286 -3.80 -20.17 -14.51
N GLN A 287 -2.92 -19.51 -15.26
CA GLN A 287 -2.69 -18.06 -15.15
C GLN A 287 -4.01 -17.33 -15.39
N VAL A 288 -4.35 -16.38 -14.51
CA VAL A 288 -5.63 -15.68 -14.55
C VAL A 288 -5.79 -14.92 -15.87
N GLU A 289 -4.72 -14.30 -16.40
CA GLU A 289 -4.71 -13.63 -17.71
C GLU A 289 -5.05 -14.56 -18.89
N SER A 290 -4.84 -15.88 -18.74
CA SER A 290 -5.17 -16.86 -19.77
C SER A 290 -6.61 -17.38 -19.71
N LEU A 291 -7.35 -17.01 -18.67
CA LEU A 291 -8.79 -17.22 -18.61
C LEU A 291 -9.44 -16.17 -19.50
N SER A 292 -10.01 -16.60 -20.61
CA SER A 292 -10.81 -15.72 -21.45
C SER A 292 -11.98 -15.16 -20.63
N ASP A 293 -12.36 -13.92 -20.90
CA ASP A 293 -13.48 -13.16 -20.32
C ASP A 293 -14.79 -13.96 -20.39
N SER A 294 -14.97 -14.83 -19.42
CA SER A 294 -16.00 -15.86 -19.41
C SER A 294 -16.66 -15.89 -18.05
N ASP A 295 -17.85 -16.47 -18.00
CA ASP A 295 -18.58 -16.73 -16.76
C ASP A 295 -17.69 -17.45 -15.72
N GLU A 296 -16.69 -18.23 -16.18
CA GLU A 296 -15.69 -18.88 -15.33
C GLU A 296 -14.75 -17.88 -14.63
N TYR A 297 -14.27 -16.83 -15.32
CA TYR A 297 -13.43 -15.80 -14.68
C TYR A 297 -14.19 -15.12 -13.54
N ASN A 298 -15.43 -14.69 -13.80
CA ASN A 298 -16.27 -14.01 -12.82
C ASN A 298 -16.61 -14.92 -11.64
N ASP A 299 -16.98 -16.18 -11.88
CA ASP A 299 -17.24 -17.14 -10.80
C ASP A 299 -15.99 -17.38 -9.94
N LEU A 300 -14.81 -17.51 -10.55
CA LEU A 300 -13.56 -17.70 -9.81
C LEU A 300 -13.20 -16.46 -8.98
N LEU A 301 -13.42 -15.27 -9.53
CA LEU A 301 -13.19 -14.00 -8.83
C LEU A 301 -14.15 -13.84 -7.64
N ASP A 302 -15.45 -14.03 -7.86
CA ASP A 302 -16.50 -13.92 -6.82
C ASP A 302 -16.29 -14.91 -5.67
N ASN A 303 -15.78 -16.09 -5.98
CA ASN A 303 -15.47 -17.12 -5.00
C ASN A 303 -14.06 -16.99 -4.38
N GLY A 304 -13.30 -15.94 -4.73
CA GLY A 304 -11.95 -15.70 -4.20
C GLY A 304 -10.98 -16.84 -4.49
N ARG A 305 -11.04 -17.39 -5.72
CA ARG A 305 -10.23 -18.54 -6.16
C ARG A 305 -8.90 -18.14 -6.79
N PHE A 306 -8.65 -16.84 -6.97
CA PHE A 306 -7.35 -16.34 -7.42
C PHE A 306 -6.35 -16.41 -6.28
N VAL A 307 -5.24 -17.08 -6.53
CA VAL A 307 -4.15 -17.27 -5.57
C VAL A 307 -2.89 -16.68 -6.16
N TYR A 308 -2.24 -15.81 -5.41
CA TYR A 308 -0.93 -15.27 -5.80
C TYR A 308 0.09 -16.41 -5.94
N SER A 309 0.82 -16.43 -7.05
CA SER A 309 1.90 -17.38 -7.33
C SER A 309 3.25 -16.64 -7.36
N PRO A 310 4.11 -16.82 -6.34
CA PRO A 310 5.45 -16.25 -6.35
C PRO A 310 6.27 -16.66 -7.58
N GLU A 311 6.02 -17.85 -8.14
CA GLU A 311 6.69 -18.34 -9.35
C GLU A 311 6.35 -17.52 -10.60
N ALA A 312 5.18 -16.87 -10.61
CA ALA A 312 4.74 -15.98 -11.67
C ALA A 312 5.30 -14.55 -11.53
N ASN A 313 5.88 -14.20 -10.37
CA ASN A 313 6.48 -12.91 -10.11
C ASN A 313 8.02 -13.04 -9.93
N PRO A 314 8.82 -12.87 -11.00
CA PRO A 314 10.27 -13.01 -10.91
C PRO A 314 10.95 -11.94 -10.03
N LEU A 315 10.21 -10.91 -9.62
CA LEU A 315 10.69 -9.82 -8.76
C LEU A 315 10.38 -10.06 -7.27
N ASP A 316 9.55 -11.07 -6.96
CA ASP A 316 9.31 -11.51 -5.59
C ASP A 316 10.50 -12.32 -5.06
N LYS A 317 11.29 -11.70 -4.18
CA LYS A 317 12.44 -12.32 -3.51
C LYS A 317 12.13 -12.68 -2.04
N GLY A 318 10.85 -12.76 -1.70
CA GLY A 318 10.33 -12.96 -0.35
C GLY A 318 10.20 -11.67 0.45
N CYS A 319 9.23 -11.67 1.37
CA CYS A 319 8.80 -10.49 2.13
C CYS A 319 9.93 -9.67 2.77
N PRO A 320 10.90 -10.26 3.52
CA PRO A 320 11.98 -9.46 4.12
C PRO A 320 12.85 -8.75 3.07
N THR A 321 13.22 -9.45 2.00
CA THR A 321 14.03 -8.90 0.91
C THR A 321 13.27 -7.79 0.19
N ASN A 322 12.00 -8.04 -0.17
CA ASN A 322 11.15 -7.09 -0.87
C ASN A 322 10.94 -5.81 -0.05
N CYS A 323 10.68 -5.94 1.27
CA CYS A 323 10.57 -4.81 2.17
C CYS A 323 11.87 -4.01 2.27
N VAL A 324 13.02 -4.68 2.43
CA VAL A 324 14.32 -4.02 2.51
C VAL A 324 14.64 -3.30 1.20
N THR A 325 14.43 -3.93 0.05
CA THR A 325 14.56 -3.29 -1.26
C THR A 325 13.63 -2.09 -1.36
N PHE A 326 12.35 -2.24 -0.99
CA PHE A 326 11.39 -1.16 -1.06
C PHE A 326 11.80 0.05 -0.22
N TRP A 327 12.31 -0.12 1.01
CA TRP A 327 12.62 0.99 1.92
C TRP A 327 14.05 1.51 1.82
N CYS A 328 15.03 0.65 1.54
CA CYS A 328 16.45 0.96 1.70
C CYS A 328 17.21 1.13 0.37
N GLU A 329 16.71 0.59 -0.74
CA GLU A 329 17.43 0.66 -2.02
C GLU A 329 17.38 2.08 -2.63
N PRO A 330 18.49 2.71 -3.03
CA PRO A 330 18.45 4.05 -3.62
C PRO A 330 17.62 4.09 -4.92
N ARG A 331 16.75 5.10 -5.07
CA ARG A 331 15.89 5.28 -6.27
C ARG A 331 16.31 6.43 -7.20
N TYR A 332 17.24 7.25 -6.72
CA TYR A 332 17.74 8.44 -7.40
C TYR A 332 18.87 8.25 -8.42
N PRO A 333 19.68 7.17 -8.40
CA PRO A 333 20.72 7.04 -9.41
C PRO A 333 20.11 6.91 -10.82
N PRO A 334 20.65 7.59 -11.85
CA PRO A 334 20.12 7.56 -13.22
C PRO A 334 19.98 6.14 -13.80
N GLU A 335 20.85 5.24 -13.37
CA GLU A 335 20.88 3.83 -13.77
C GLU A 335 19.73 2.98 -13.20
N VAL A 336 19.04 3.46 -12.16
CA VAL A 336 17.94 2.73 -11.54
C VAL A 336 16.69 2.86 -12.40
N ARG A 337 16.41 1.79 -13.14
CA ARG A 337 15.27 1.66 -14.04
C ARG A 337 13.94 1.38 -13.33
N GLY A 338 14.01 0.95 -12.06
CA GLY A 338 12.84 0.56 -11.28
C GLY A 338 12.46 -0.92 -11.44
N ASP A 339 13.35 -1.74 -12.01
CA ASP A 339 13.20 -3.18 -12.24
C ASP A 339 13.35 -4.02 -10.95
N PHE A 340 12.98 -3.45 -9.81
CA PHE A 340 12.95 -4.15 -8.54
C PHE A 340 11.52 -4.31 -8.06
#